data_AF-A0A143HFZ6-F1
#
_entry.id   AF-A0A143HFZ6-F1
#
_cell.length_a   1.000
_cell.length_b   1.000
_cell.length_c   1.000
_cell.angle_alpha   90.00
_cell.angle_beta   90.00
_cell.angle_gamma   90.00
#
_symmetry.space_group_name_H-M   'P 1'
#
loop_
_entity.id
_entity.type
_entity.pdbx_description
1 polymer ?
#
loop_
_entity_poly.entity_id
_entity_poly.type
_entity_poly.pdbx_seq_one_letter_code
_entity_poly.pdbx_strand_id
1 'polypeptide(L)'
;MKDYSIKDLIYINELFESSLCVRFITLNRFVQLEFTDEEGVVHPYTVTKREFVQIKRNFYIEELNEIIEYGLEEGISMYTKIDSSNESFPIEVIFMEGDVVCKQFRCNFEELGFVYNALKKQRGVS
;
A
#
# COMPACT_ATOMS: atom_id res chain seq x y z
N MET A 1 -10.17 -17.80 4.18
CA MET A 1 -9.89 -16.41 4.60
C MET A 1 -9.38 -15.71 3.36
N LYS A 2 -9.93 -14.54 3.03
CA LYS A 2 -9.69 -13.90 1.73
C LYS A 2 -8.40 -13.11 1.81
N ASP A 3 -7.41 -13.47 0.99
CA ASP A 3 -6.27 -12.59 0.76
C ASP A 3 -6.76 -11.43 -0.11
N TYR A 4 -6.58 -10.21 0.37
CA TYR A 4 -7.00 -9.01 -0.35
C TYR A 4 -5.95 -8.64 -1.38
N SER A 5 -6.39 -8.37 -2.62
CA SER A 5 -5.49 -7.79 -3.62
C SER A 5 -5.14 -6.35 -3.24
N ILE A 6 -4.09 -5.78 -3.83
CA ILE A 6 -3.76 -4.35 -3.66
C ILE A 6 -4.96 -3.45 -4.00
N LYS A 7 -5.78 -3.82 -4.99
CA LYS A 7 -7.00 -3.07 -5.32
C LYS A 7 -8.05 -3.13 -4.23
N ASP A 8 -8.23 -4.29 -3.59
CA ASP A 8 -9.13 -4.42 -2.45
C ASP A 8 -8.61 -3.60 -1.26
N LEU A 9 -7.29 -3.60 -1.03
CA LEU A 9 -6.65 -2.83 0.04
C LEU A 9 -6.74 -1.32 -0.19
N ILE A 10 -6.63 -0.85 -1.43
CA ILE A 10 -6.92 0.54 -1.82
C ILE A 10 -8.36 0.89 -1.44
N TYR A 11 -9.33 0.08 -1.86
CA TYR A 11 -10.74 0.32 -1.55
C TYR A 11 -11.02 0.33 -0.04
N ILE A 12 -10.44 -0.60 0.72
CA ILE A 12 -10.57 -0.60 2.19
C ILE A 12 -9.92 0.65 2.80
N ASN A 13 -8.80 1.11 2.27
CA ASN A 13 -8.16 2.34 2.73
C ASN A 13 -9.01 3.57 2.42
N GLU A 14 -9.67 3.63 1.27
CA GLU A 14 -10.62 4.70 0.90
C GLU A 14 -11.82 4.73 1.83
N LEU A 15 -12.38 3.55 2.16
CA LEU A 15 -13.43 3.43 3.18
C LEU A 15 -12.93 3.92 4.54
N PHE A 16 -11.70 3.56 4.93
CA PHE A 16 -11.12 3.99 6.21
C PHE A 16 -10.99 5.51 6.32
N GLU A 17 -10.52 6.18 5.27
CA GLU A 17 -10.35 7.64 5.25
C GLU A 17 -11.68 8.39 5.16
N SER A 18 -12.67 7.83 4.46
CA SER A 18 -13.98 8.48 4.27
C SER A 18 -14.99 8.20 5.39
N SER A 19 -14.79 7.16 6.18
CA SER A 19 -15.74 6.75 7.22
C SER A 19 -15.73 7.68 8.42
N LEU A 20 -16.93 8.11 8.86
CA LEU A 20 -17.10 8.89 10.09
C LEU A 20 -16.76 8.09 11.36
N CYS A 21 -16.96 6.78 11.32
CA CYS A 21 -16.69 5.88 12.42
C CYS A 21 -16.25 4.52 11.89
N VAL A 22 -15.13 4.03 12.42
CA VAL A 22 -14.63 2.68 12.14
C VAL A 22 -14.38 1.98 13.46
N ARG A 23 -14.92 0.77 13.61
CA ARG A 23 -14.65 -0.09 14.77
C ARG A 23 -13.60 -1.13 14.42
N PHE A 24 -12.67 -1.36 15.33
CA PHE A 24 -11.60 -2.34 15.17
C PHE A 24 -11.70 -3.43 16.22
N ILE A 25 -11.63 -4.69 15.77
CA ILE A 25 -11.58 -5.86 16.64
C ILE A 25 -10.24 -6.55 16.40
N THR A 26 -9.34 -6.46 17.38
CA THR A 26 -8.05 -7.14 17.33
C THR A 26 -8.24 -8.62 17.55
N LEU A 27 -7.89 -9.41 16.54
CA LEU A 27 -7.77 -10.86 16.59
C LEU A 27 -6.28 -11.21 16.69
N ASN A 28 -5.94 -12.50 16.82
CA ASN A 28 -4.55 -12.92 17.03
C ASN A 28 -3.57 -12.33 15.98
N ARG A 29 -3.65 -12.78 14.72
CA ARG A 29 -2.81 -12.28 13.61
C ARG A 29 -3.52 -11.27 12.71
N PHE A 30 -4.78 -10.96 13.01
CA PHE A 30 -5.68 -10.20 12.14
C PHE A 30 -6.35 -9.06 12.91
N VAL A 31 -6.93 -8.13 12.17
CA VAL A 31 -7.78 -7.06 12.67
C VAL A 31 -9.03 -7.02 11.80
N GLN A 32 -10.20 -7.11 12.41
CA GLN A 32 -11.46 -6.87 11.72
C GLN A 32 -11.79 -5.37 11.81
N LEU A 33 -12.01 -4.76 10.64
CA LEU A 33 -12.48 -3.40 10.46
C LEU A 33 -13.98 -3.47 10.19
N GLU A 34 -14.78 -2.70 10.92
CA GLU A 34 -16.22 -2.58 10.74
C GLU A 34 -16.53 -1.14 10.35
N PHE A 35 -16.93 -0.94 9.10
CA PHE A 35 -17.38 0.35 8.57
C PHE A 35 -18.90 0.40 8.65
N THR A 36 -19.45 1.50 9.17
CA THR A 36 -20.91 1.71 9.23
C THR A 36 -21.30 2.74 8.18
N ASP A 37 -22.19 2.36 7.25
CA ASP A 37 -22.67 3.27 6.22
C ASP A 37 -23.77 4.22 6.73
N GLU A 38 -24.26 5.11 5.85
CA GLU A 38 -25.30 6.09 6.17
C GLU A 38 -26.64 5.45 6.59
N GLU A 39 -26.89 4.20 6.20
CA GLU A 39 -28.08 3.44 6.58
C GLU A 39 -27.89 2.69 7.91
N GLY A 40 -26.70 2.76 8.51
CA GLY A 40 -26.35 2.05 9.74
C GLY A 40 -25.96 0.58 9.52
N VAL A 41 -25.76 0.15 8.27
CA VAL A 41 -25.34 -1.21 7.94
C VAL A 41 -23.83 -1.33 8.16
N VAL A 42 -23.44 -2.41 8.85
CA VAL A 42 -22.03 -2.68 9.17
C VAL A 42 -21.41 -3.60 8.11
N HIS A 43 -20.32 -3.13 7.50
CA HIS A 43 -19.53 -3.84 6.50
C HIS A 43 -18.18 -4.29 7.09
N PRO A 44 -18.01 -5.59 7.39
CA PRO A 44 -16.79 -6.09 8.01
C PRO A 44 -15.70 -6.51 7.00
N TYR A 45 -14.45 -6.15 7.28
CA TYR A 45 -13.26 -6.54 6.52
C TYR A 45 -12.19 -7.08 7.47
N THR A 46 -11.63 -8.26 7.21
CA THR A 46 -10.61 -8.87 8.09
C THR A 46 -9.25 -8.83 7.42
N VAL A 47 -8.40 -7.91 7.86
CA VAL A 47 -7.04 -7.71 7.34
C VAL A 47 -5.99 -8.28 8.30
N THR A 48 -4.78 -8.54 7.81
CA THR A 48 -3.62 -8.82 8.66
C THR A 48 -3.25 -7.60 9.49
N LYS A 49 -2.51 -7.80 10.59
CA LYS A 49 -1.97 -6.68 11.37
C LYS A 49 -1.07 -5.74 10.54
N ARG A 50 -0.36 -6.30 9.56
CA ARG A 50 0.50 -5.53 8.64
C ARG A 50 -0.35 -4.60 7.77
N GLU A 51 -1.33 -5.15 7.07
CA GLU A 51 -2.25 -4.37 6.21
C GLU A 51 -2.99 -3.33 7.02
N PHE A 52 -3.44 -3.65 8.25
CA PHE A 52 -4.06 -2.66 9.12
C PHE A 52 -3.14 -1.48 9.44
N VAL A 53 -1.85 -1.73 9.73
CA VAL A 53 -0.86 -0.67 9.94
C VAL A 53 -0.67 0.17 8.68
N GLN A 54 -0.68 -0.45 7.50
CA GLN A 54 -0.55 0.25 6.22
C GLN A 54 -1.78 1.10 5.88
N ILE A 55 -2.99 0.56 6.10
CA ILE A 55 -4.25 1.31 5.98
C ILE A 55 -4.23 2.56 6.87
N LYS A 56 -3.85 2.40 8.14
CA LYS A 56 -3.75 3.52 9.10
C LYS A 56 -2.76 4.62 8.71
N ARG A 57 -1.79 4.30 7.85
CA ARG A 57 -0.78 5.24 7.36
C ARG A 57 -1.13 5.81 5.98
N ASN A 58 -2.31 5.45 5.47
CA ASN A 58 -2.75 5.77 4.12
C ASN A 58 -1.79 5.27 3.02
N PHE A 59 -1.05 4.19 3.30
CA PHE A 59 0.00 3.70 2.39
C PHE A 59 -0.55 3.29 1.02
N TYR A 60 -1.71 2.62 1.00
CA TYR A 60 -2.27 2.09 -0.24
C TYR A 60 -2.75 3.20 -1.20
N ILE A 61 -2.98 4.41 -0.69
CA ILE A 61 -3.38 5.58 -1.48
C ILE A 61 -2.20 6.53 -1.65
N GLU A 62 -1.66 7.08 -0.57
CA GLU A 62 -0.62 8.11 -0.62
C GLU A 62 0.75 7.53 -0.99
N GLU A 63 1.29 6.61 -0.18
CA GLU A 63 2.67 6.15 -0.40
C GLU A 63 2.81 5.37 -1.72
N LEU A 64 1.82 4.55 -2.10
CA LEU A 64 1.85 3.87 -3.40
C LEU A 64 1.81 4.85 -4.57
N ASN A 65 0.98 5.89 -4.51
CA ASN A 65 0.95 6.91 -5.57
C ASN A 65 2.26 7.71 -5.60
N GLU A 66 2.81 8.07 -4.43
CA GLU A 66 4.10 8.76 -4.34
C GLU A 66 5.22 7.93 -4.98
N ILE A 67 5.30 6.63 -4.70
CA ILE A 67 6.26 5.72 -5.35
C ILE A 67 6.08 5.73 -6.88
N ILE A 68 4.84 5.71 -7.37
CA ILE A 68 4.54 5.73 -8.81
C ILE A 68 4.95 7.07 -9.43
N GLU A 69 4.62 8.19 -8.78
CA GLU A 69 4.97 9.54 -9.23
C GLU A 69 6.48 9.71 -9.35
N TYR A 70 7.24 9.39 -8.29
CA TYR A 70 8.71 9.39 -8.34
C TYR A 70 9.27 8.47 -9.42
N GLY A 71 8.61 7.33 -9.66
CA GLY A 71 8.99 6.41 -10.74
C GLY A 71 8.75 6.96 -12.15
N LEU A 72 8.04 8.08 -12.31
CA LEU A 72 7.78 8.73 -13.59
C LEU A 72 8.64 9.98 -13.80
N GLU A 73 9.27 10.50 -12.75
CA GLU A 73 10.09 11.71 -12.82
C GLU A 73 11.34 11.51 -13.68
N GLU A 74 11.59 12.47 -14.59
CA GLU A 74 12.80 12.50 -15.40
C GLU A 74 14.02 12.82 -14.53
N GLY A 75 15.14 12.16 -14.79
CA GLY A 75 16.37 12.36 -14.02
C GLY A 75 16.44 11.59 -12.70
N ILE A 76 15.32 10.97 -12.27
CA ILE A 76 15.28 10.07 -11.11
C ILE A 76 15.41 8.62 -11.56
N SER A 77 16.27 7.87 -10.87
CA SER A 77 16.47 6.44 -11.07
C SER A 77 15.86 5.63 -9.92
N MET A 78 15.04 4.64 -10.24
CA MET A 78 14.43 3.73 -9.28
C MET A 78 15.22 2.42 -9.18
N TYR A 79 15.57 2.03 -7.96
CA TYR A 79 16.25 0.78 -7.63
C TYR A 79 15.43 0.00 -6.61
N THR A 80 15.55 -1.33 -6.64
CA THR A 80 14.94 -2.20 -5.64
C THR A 80 15.99 -3.07 -4.97
N LYS A 81 15.87 -3.21 -3.65
CA LYS A 81 16.71 -4.09 -2.84
C LYS A 81 15.83 -5.01 -2.01
N ILE A 82 16.22 -6.27 -1.91
CA ILE A 82 15.54 -7.25 -1.07
C ILE A 82 16.27 -7.28 0.28
N ASP A 83 15.53 -7.03 1.36
CA ASP A 83 15.95 -7.22 2.74
C ASP A 83 15.17 -8.39 3.36
N SER A 84 15.76 -9.59 3.28
CA SER A 84 15.15 -10.81 3.81
C SER A 84 15.02 -10.85 5.33
N SER A 85 15.59 -9.88 6.05
CA SER A 85 15.46 -9.80 7.51
C SER A 85 14.11 -9.19 7.96
N ASN A 86 13.41 -8.51 7.05
CA ASN A 86 12.12 -7.88 7.31
C ASN A 86 10.99 -8.62 6.57
N GLU A 87 10.41 -9.63 7.21
CA GLU A 87 9.33 -10.44 6.61
C GLU A 87 8.09 -9.63 6.22
N SER A 88 7.83 -8.51 6.90
CA SER A 88 6.66 -7.68 6.63
C SER A 88 6.89 -6.69 5.48
N PHE A 89 8.12 -6.24 5.26
CA PHE A 89 8.48 -5.29 4.21
C PHE A 89 9.83 -5.65 3.60
N PRO A 90 9.89 -6.78 2.86
CA PRO A 90 11.16 -7.31 2.36
C PRO A 90 11.71 -6.52 1.17
N ILE A 91 10.94 -5.59 0.60
CA ILE A 91 11.35 -4.79 -0.54
C ILE A 91 11.60 -3.35 -0.10
N GLU A 92 12.77 -2.87 -0.47
CA GLU A 92 13.16 -1.47 -0.35
C GLU A 92 13.22 -0.86 -1.75
N VAL A 93 12.40 0.16 -1.97
CA VAL A 93 12.38 0.94 -3.21
C VAL A 93 13.17 2.23 -2.96
N ILE A 94 14.22 2.45 -3.72
CA ILE A 94 15.16 3.55 -3.54
C ILE A 94 15.14 4.42 -4.79
N PHE A 95 14.90 5.71 -4.63
CA PHE A 95 14.96 6.70 -5.69
C PHE A 95 16.24 7.53 -5.53
N MET A 96 16.98 7.67 -6.64
CA MET A 96 18.24 8.42 -6.69
C MET A 96 18.18 9.51 -7.74
N GLU A 97 18.67 10.70 -7.39
CA GLU A 97 18.96 11.80 -8.31
C GLU A 97 20.50 11.93 -8.40
N GLY A 98 21.08 11.47 -9.51
CA GLY A 98 22.52 11.21 -9.57
C GLY A 98 22.95 10.15 -8.54
N ASP A 99 23.90 10.49 -7.69
CA ASP A 99 24.43 9.61 -6.62
C ASP A 99 23.78 9.85 -5.24
N VAL A 100 22.72 10.66 -5.18
CA VAL A 100 22.05 11.03 -3.92
C VAL A 100 20.70 10.30 -3.81
N VAL A 101 20.48 9.62 -2.68
CA VAL A 101 19.17 9.04 -2.35
C VAL A 101 18.22 10.18 -1.98
N CYS A 102 17.18 10.39 -2.78
CA CYS A 102 16.16 11.41 -2.53
C CYS A 102 14.97 10.85 -1.73
N LYS A 103 14.55 9.62 -2.04
CA LYS A 103 13.41 8.96 -1.39
C LYS A 103 13.64 7.46 -1.26
N GLN A 104 13.02 6.89 -0.24
CA GLN A 104 13.12 5.47 0.07
C GLN A 104 11.81 4.99 0.70
N PHE A 105 11.26 3.92 0.14
CA PHE A 105 10.01 3.31 0.58
C PHE A 105 10.21 1.84 0.86
N ARG A 106 9.30 1.27 1.64
CA ARG A 106 9.31 -0.16 1.93
C ARG A 106 7.95 -0.78 1.65
N CYS A 107 7.97 -1.89 0.94
CA CYS A 107 6.77 -2.60 0.52
C CYS A 107 7.01 -4.12 0.50
N ASN A 108 5.99 -4.88 0.12
CA ASN A 108 6.12 -6.29 -0.22
C ASN A 108 6.17 -6.49 -1.75
N PHE A 109 6.31 -7.74 -2.17
CA PHE A 109 6.38 -8.10 -3.59
C PHE A 109 5.10 -7.78 -4.37
N GLU A 110 3.93 -7.89 -3.76
CA GLU A 110 2.66 -7.62 -4.42
C GLU A 110 2.48 -6.12 -4.69
N GLU A 111 2.82 -5.28 -3.71
CA GLU A 111 2.84 -3.83 -3.80
C GLU A 111 3.86 -3.35 -4.85
N LEU A 112 5.07 -3.93 -4.87
CA LEU A 112 6.05 -3.66 -5.90
C LEU A 112 5.55 -4.08 -7.30
N GLY A 113 4.90 -5.24 -7.40
CA GLY A 113 4.27 -5.69 -8.65
C GLY A 113 3.18 -4.73 -9.13
N PHE A 114 2.38 -4.19 -8.21
CA PHE A 114 1.39 -3.15 -8.53
C PHE A 114 2.05 -1.89 -9.07
N VAL A 115 3.10 -1.38 -8.41
CA VAL A 115 3.88 -0.22 -8.85
C VAL A 115 4.44 -0.42 -10.26
N TYR A 116 5.12 -1.55 -10.52
CA TYR A 116 5.69 -1.79 -11.86
C TYR A 116 4.62 -1.88 -12.95
N ASN A 117 3.46 -2.47 -12.65
CA ASN A 117 2.35 -2.50 -13.59
C ASN A 117 1.78 -1.11 -13.88
N ALA A 118 1.70 -0.25 -12.87
CA ALA A 118 1.27 1.14 -13.03
C ALA A 118 2.27 1.91 -13.90
N LEU A 119 3.57 1.85 -13.58
CA LEU A 119 4.63 2.50 -14.35
C LEU A 119 4.66 2.03 -15.81
N LYS A 120 4.53 0.72 -16.05
CA LYS A 120 4.48 0.14 -17.39
C LYS A 120 3.33 0.74 -18.22
N LYS A 121 2.13 0.82 -17.62
CA LYS A 121 0.95 1.42 -18.27
C LYS A 121 1.13 2.91 -18.56
N GLN A 122 1.63 3.68 -17.59
CA GLN A 122 1.79 5.12 -17.74
C GLN A 122 2.87 5.49 -18.78
N ARG A 123 3.92 4.67 -18.91
CA ARG A 123 4.96 4.83 -19.94
C ARG A 123 4.54 4.34 -21.33
N GLY A 124 3.33 3.80 -21.49
CA GLY A 124 2.84 3.28 -22.77
C GLY A 124 3.56 2.02 -23.27
N VAL A 125 4.29 1.32 -22.39
CA VAL A 125 5.00 0.08 -22.76
C VAL A 125 3.99 -1.06 -22.67
N SER A 126 3.63 -1.67 -23.81
CA SER A 126 2.71 -2.82 -23.88
C SER A 126 3.42 -4.13 -23.57
#